data_AF-A0A067N0G5-F1
#
_entry.id   AF-A0A067N0G5-F1
#
_cell.length_a   1.000
_cell.length_b   1.000
_cell.length_c   1.000
_cell.angle_alpha   90.00
_cell.angle_beta   90.00
_cell.angle_gamma   90.00
#
_symmetry.space_group_name_H-M   'P 1'
#
loop_
_entity.id
_entity.type
_entity.pdbx_description
1 polymer ?
#
loop_
_entity_poly.entity_id
_entity_poly.type
_entity_poly.pdbx_seq_one_letter_code
_entity_poly.pdbx_strand_id
1 'polypeptide(L)'
;MATSQQQPFDPKEETPLWSIPNDSVDDDQVPIATYFQPTPETDLMIRTTNPPVEFYVVRAHIYASSPPLRKALIALGDPVPKGAVELVSLHKSSATIFDALLRFVHPDRPRPAIQSFAFLDALLRAAKKYAIQPALRVLGTMVVHRVVPNKPLAGFALAVRHGLHDELEATARCTLAIDLLAADTFNELKGVQPFWVTRLVAMHHRRSTAAQLIVRRIHEVANSEAQWYAAVLKKLDMAAAREKKATTAIAAASAAKEAGDFKELEDSDSEYDSMDIESSDIDTTTEPDEGTDTEATEEELEPNVSLDGITRAADVKVPVLWCEGSGCRTYAPSAPLWFHIWVRRALRELYCRPRSDTIFSHPFYASCLRKARKTCDGCTDNYLDPTVHALLERAKEEIDLLPVDLQTLP
;
A
#
# COMPACT_ATOMS: atom_id res chain seq x y z
N MET A 1 -34.82 27.54 -10.95
CA MET A 1 -36.11 28.03 -10.44
C MET A 1 -37.11 26.89 -10.53
N ALA A 2 -37.23 26.10 -9.47
CA ALA A 2 -38.21 25.02 -9.37
C ALA A 2 -38.84 25.13 -7.97
N THR A 3 -40.09 25.57 -7.94
CA THR A 3 -40.89 25.85 -6.75
C THR A 3 -41.43 24.54 -6.18
N SER A 4 -40.96 24.19 -4.98
CA SER A 4 -41.47 23.05 -4.21
C SER A 4 -42.73 23.50 -3.44
N GLN A 5 -43.88 22.94 -3.80
CA GLN A 5 -45.17 23.15 -3.14
C GLN A 5 -45.24 22.33 -1.84
N GLN A 6 -45.40 23.01 -0.71
CA GLN A 6 -45.78 22.41 0.57
C GLN A 6 -47.29 22.18 0.61
N GLN A 7 -47.71 20.96 0.93
CA GLN A 7 -49.10 20.63 1.24
C GLN A 7 -49.43 20.96 2.70
N PRO A 8 -50.68 21.36 3.01
CA PRO A 8 -51.12 21.73 4.36
C PRO A 8 -51.45 20.50 5.21
N PHE A 9 -51.01 20.57 6.48
CA PHE A 9 -51.33 19.62 7.54
C PHE A 9 -52.77 19.87 8.06
N ASP A 10 -53.57 18.81 8.09
CA ASP A 10 -54.95 18.82 8.60
C ASP A 10 -54.98 18.23 10.02
N PRO A 11 -55.39 18.96 11.08
CA PRO A 11 -55.37 18.46 12.45
C PRO A 11 -56.78 18.14 12.94
N LYS A 12 -57.29 16.93 12.67
CA LYS A 12 -58.49 16.39 13.33
C LYS A 12 -58.44 14.87 13.43
N GLU A 13 -58.31 14.36 14.65
CA GLU A 13 -59.30 13.52 15.33
C GLU A 13 -58.68 12.91 16.60
N GLU A 14 -59.09 13.47 17.74
CA GLU A 14 -58.82 12.93 19.07
C GLU A 14 -59.69 11.69 19.28
N THR A 15 -59.10 10.50 19.14
CA THR A 15 -59.70 9.25 19.62
C THR A 15 -59.40 9.06 21.12
N PRO A 16 -60.40 8.71 21.95
CA PRO A 16 -60.28 8.69 23.41
C PRO A 16 -59.34 7.58 23.93
N LEU A 17 -58.40 8.02 24.76
CA LEU A 17 -57.44 7.25 25.55
C LEU A 17 -58.14 6.52 26.73
N TRP A 18 -58.77 5.35 26.55
CA TRP A 18 -58.97 4.38 27.66
C TRP A 18 -59.64 3.03 27.30
N SER A 19 -59.60 2.54 26.05
CA SER A 19 -59.98 1.15 25.78
C SER A 19 -58.75 0.28 25.59
N ILE A 20 -58.10 -0.07 26.71
CA ILE A 20 -57.10 -1.15 26.74
C ILE A 20 -57.89 -2.46 26.76
N PRO A 21 -57.84 -3.30 25.71
CA PRO A 21 -58.30 -4.67 25.81
C PRO A 21 -57.41 -5.34 26.85
N ASN A 22 -58.04 -5.80 27.92
CA ASN A 22 -57.40 -6.62 28.94
C ASN A 22 -57.20 -8.02 28.35
N ASP A 23 -56.27 -8.15 27.41
CA ASP A 23 -55.75 -9.44 26.95
C ASP A 23 -54.79 -9.93 28.04
N SER A 24 -55.33 -10.73 28.96
CA SER A 24 -54.56 -11.72 29.69
C SER A 24 -53.97 -12.69 28.66
N VAL A 25 -52.83 -12.31 28.08
CA VAL A 25 -51.97 -13.20 27.29
C VAL A 25 -51.39 -14.21 28.28
N ASP A 26 -52.11 -15.31 28.45
CA ASP A 26 -51.54 -16.54 28.97
C ASP A 26 -50.35 -16.95 28.09
N ASP A 27 -49.31 -17.40 28.80
CA ASP A 27 -48.23 -18.28 28.37
C ASP A 27 -46.94 -17.64 27.81
N ASP A 28 -45.95 -17.59 28.73
CA ASP A 28 -44.52 -17.28 28.59
C ASP A 28 -43.77 -18.18 27.57
N GLN A 29 -44.27 -18.30 26.33
CA GLN A 29 -43.61 -19.08 25.30
C GLN A 29 -42.42 -18.29 24.74
N VAL A 30 -41.27 -18.49 25.38
CA VAL A 30 -39.98 -17.97 24.89
C VAL A 30 -39.67 -18.62 23.54
N PRO A 31 -39.35 -17.85 22.49
CA PRO A 31 -39.07 -18.41 21.18
C PRO A 31 -37.85 -19.34 21.21
N ILE A 32 -37.99 -20.52 20.59
CA ILE A 32 -36.90 -21.50 20.45
C ILE A 32 -36.07 -21.14 19.21
N ALA A 33 -34.75 -21.17 19.34
CA ALA A 33 -33.84 -20.89 18.23
C ALA A 33 -33.99 -21.90 17.08
N THR A 34 -34.07 -21.42 15.85
CA THR A 34 -34.35 -22.23 14.66
C THR A 34 -33.36 -23.40 14.45
N TYR A 35 -32.09 -23.21 14.78
CA TYR A 35 -31.03 -24.21 14.57
C TYR A 35 -30.73 -25.07 15.81
N PHE A 36 -31.38 -24.79 16.94
CA PHE A 36 -31.11 -25.41 18.23
C PHE A 36 -32.43 -25.87 18.88
N GLN A 37 -33.18 -26.66 18.12
CA GLN A 37 -34.42 -27.31 18.55
C GLN A 37 -34.13 -28.48 19.51
N PRO A 38 -35.07 -28.83 20.40
CA PRO A 38 -34.89 -29.94 21.34
C PRO A 38 -34.75 -31.27 20.59
N THR A 39 -33.74 -32.05 20.94
CA THR A 39 -33.50 -33.39 20.40
C THR A 39 -33.24 -34.36 21.55
N PRO A 40 -33.37 -35.68 21.37
CA PRO A 40 -33.10 -36.63 22.45
C PRO A 40 -31.66 -36.57 22.98
N GLU A 41 -30.73 -35.99 22.22
CA GLU A 41 -29.32 -35.84 22.59
C GLU A 41 -29.01 -34.54 23.36
N THR A 42 -29.95 -33.58 23.38
CA THR A 42 -29.72 -32.29 24.07
C THR A 42 -29.88 -32.44 25.58
N ASP A 43 -28.83 -32.11 26.32
CA ASP A 43 -28.75 -32.21 27.77
C ASP A 43 -28.65 -30.84 28.48
N LEU A 44 -28.62 -29.74 27.71
CA LEU A 44 -28.49 -28.39 28.21
C LEU A 44 -29.41 -27.42 27.46
N MET A 45 -30.13 -26.57 28.19
CA MET A 45 -30.91 -25.46 27.66
C MET A 45 -30.32 -24.14 28.13
N ILE A 46 -29.91 -23.31 27.17
CA ILE A 46 -29.41 -21.97 27.44
C ILE A 46 -30.50 -20.97 27.07
N ARG A 47 -30.86 -20.08 28.00
CA ARG A 47 -31.80 -18.98 27.75
C ARG A 47 -31.06 -17.65 27.73
N THR A 48 -31.22 -16.87 26.66
CA THR A 48 -30.72 -15.48 26.63
C THR A 48 -31.70 -14.56 27.35
N THR A 49 -31.25 -13.38 27.78
CA THR A 49 -32.14 -12.43 28.47
C THR A 49 -32.66 -11.31 27.57
N ASN A 50 -32.02 -11.04 26.43
CA ASN A 50 -32.40 -9.92 25.56
C ASN A 50 -31.99 -10.14 24.08
N PRO A 51 -32.93 -10.50 23.19
CA PRO A 51 -34.27 -11.02 23.51
C PRO A 51 -34.18 -12.39 24.21
N PRO A 52 -35.23 -12.81 24.94
CA PRO A 52 -35.29 -14.16 25.49
C PRO A 52 -35.47 -15.15 24.35
N VAL A 53 -34.50 -16.04 24.19
CA VAL A 53 -34.48 -17.11 23.19
C VAL A 53 -33.89 -18.35 23.85
N GLU A 54 -34.47 -19.50 23.56
CA GLU A 54 -34.01 -20.79 24.09
C GLU A 54 -33.17 -21.55 23.07
N PHE A 55 -32.05 -22.07 23.56
CA PHE A 55 -31.09 -22.84 22.77
C PHE A 55 -30.92 -24.22 23.42
N TYR A 56 -31.38 -25.26 22.73
CA TYR A 56 -31.15 -26.65 23.14
C TYR A 56 -29.86 -27.15 22.53
N VAL A 57 -28.88 -27.46 23.38
CA VAL A 57 -27.50 -27.74 22.98
C VAL A 57 -26.95 -28.96 23.73
N VAL A 58 -25.90 -29.54 23.16
CA VAL A 58 -25.16 -30.66 23.77
C VAL A 58 -23.98 -30.11 24.57
N ARG A 59 -23.98 -30.33 25.88
CA ARG A 59 -22.97 -29.84 26.85
C ARG A 59 -21.56 -30.25 26.46
N ALA A 60 -21.39 -31.48 25.95
CA ALA A 60 -20.09 -32.01 25.54
C ALA A 60 -19.39 -31.12 24.50
N HIS A 61 -20.12 -30.61 23.50
CA HIS A 61 -19.56 -29.74 22.45
C HIS A 61 -19.11 -28.39 23.01
N ILE A 62 -19.91 -27.79 23.89
CA ILE A 62 -19.58 -26.51 24.53
C ILE A 62 -18.37 -26.67 25.45
N TYR A 63 -18.32 -27.74 26.23
CA TYR A 63 -17.24 -28.00 27.19
C TYR A 63 -15.91 -28.27 26.48
N ALA A 64 -15.95 -28.96 25.34
CA ALA A 64 -14.77 -29.17 24.50
C ALA A 64 -14.28 -27.87 23.84
N SER A 65 -15.20 -26.99 23.44
CA SER A 65 -14.85 -25.81 22.62
C SER A 65 -14.58 -24.53 23.42
N SER A 66 -15.09 -24.42 24.64
CA SER A 66 -15.00 -23.19 25.45
C SER A 66 -14.79 -23.48 26.94
N PRO A 67 -13.54 -23.41 27.43
CA PRO A 67 -13.26 -23.50 28.87
C PRO A 67 -13.94 -22.41 29.72
N PRO A 68 -14.02 -21.13 29.28
CA PRO A 68 -14.74 -20.10 30.03
C PRO A 68 -16.24 -20.38 30.14
N LEU A 69 -16.90 -20.82 29.05
CA LEU A 69 -18.31 -21.20 29.12
C LEU A 69 -18.51 -22.41 30.02
N ARG A 70 -17.65 -23.42 29.94
CA ARG A 70 -17.69 -24.56 30.87
C ARG A 70 -17.66 -24.10 32.32
N LYS A 71 -16.73 -23.23 32.69
CA LYS A 71 -16.63 -22.71 34.07
C LYS A 71 -17.88 -21.91 34.46
N ALA A 72 -18.39 -21.07 33.55
CA ALA A 72 -19.60 -20.30 33.79
C ALA A 72 -20.81 -21.21 34.00
N LEU A 73 -21.01 -22.19 33.12
CA LEU A 73 -22.11 -23.16 33.20
C LEU A 73 -22.03 -23.97 34.50
N ILE A 74 -20.86 -24.48 34.87
CA ILE A 74 -20.66 -25.21 36.15
C ILE A 74 -20.95 -24.33 37.37
N ALA A 75 -20.60 -23.03 37.32
CA ALA A 75 -20.83 -22.11 38.43
C ALA A 75 -22.30 -21.64 38.54
N LEU A 76 -23.04 -21.68 37.43
CA LEU A 76 -24.45 -21.30 37.34
C LEU A 76 -25.41 -22.48 37.59
N GLY A 77 -24.93 -23.70 37.39
CA GLY A 77 -25.73 -24.92 37.52
C GLY A 77 -25.89 -25.39 38.96
N ASP A 78 -27.13 -25.53 39.42
CA ASP A 78 -27.48 -26.44 40.52
C ASP A 78 -27.36 -27.89 40.03
N PRO A 79 -27.06 -28.89 40.90
CA PRO A 79 -26.98 -30.28 40.50
C PRO A 79 -28.34 -30.78 39.98
N VAL A 80 -28.52 -30.78 38.65
CA VAL A 80 -29.75 -31.24 38.01
C VAL A 80 -29.82 -32.77 38.07
N PRO A 81 -30.96 -33.36 38.48
CA PRO A 81 -31.14 -34.81 38.46
C PRO A 81 -30.97 -35.38 37.04
N LYS A 82 -30.34 -36.55 36.94
CA LYS A 82 -30.07 -37.25 35.67
C LYS A 82 -31.36 -37.38 34.85
N GLY A 83 -31.42 -36.71 33.70
CA GLY A 83 -32.56 -36.76 32.77
C GLY A 83 -33.36 -35.46 32.64
N ALA A 84 -33.10 -34.44 33.48
CA ALA A 84 -33.70 -33.11 33.32
C ALA A 84 -32.74 -32.15 32.59
N VAL A 85 -33.31 -31.28 31.76
CA VAL A 85 -32.57 -30.28 30.98
C VAL A 85 -32.15 -29.13 31.90
N GLU A 86 -30.85 -28.89 32.02
CA GLU A 86 -30.32 -27.80 32.85
C GLU A 86 -30.60 -26.44 32.18
N LEU A 87 -31.26 -25.52 32.89
CA LEU A 87 -31.56 -24.17 32.42
C LEU A 87 -30.48 -23.20 32.90
N VAL A 88 -29.73 -22.60 31.96
CA VAL A 88 -28.77 -21.53 32.30
C VAL A 88 -29.14 -20.23 31.60
N SER A 89 -29.33 -19.16 32.39
CA SER A 89 -29.63 -17.82 31.88
C SER A 89 -28.34 -17.01 31.70
N LEU A 90 -28.03 -16.62 30.45
CA LEU A 90 -26.86 -15.79 30.14
C LEU A 90 -27.27 -14.31 30.02
N HIS A 91 -26.97 -13.54 31.07
CA HIS A 91 -27.23 -12.11 31.10
C HIS A 91 -26.26 -11.34 30.17
N LYS A 92 -26.80 -10.40 29.37
CA LYS A 92 -26.07 -9.45 28.47
C LYS A 92 -25.56 -9.96 27.11
N SER A 93 -26.00 -11.11 26.63
CA SER A 93 -25.63 -11.60 25.29
C SER A 93 -26.79 -11.42 24.31
N SER A 94 -26.53 -10.82 23.14
CA SER A 94 -27.51 -10.75 22.06
C SER A 94 -27.77 -12.16 21.52
N ALA A 95 -29.05 -12.54 21.42
CA ALA A 95 -29.45 -13.86 20.94
C ALA A 95 -28.87 -14.20 19.57
N THR A 96 -28.78 -13.24 18.66
CA THR A 96 -28.26 -13.45 17.30
C THR A 96 -26.76 -13.73 17.28
N ILE A 97 -25.99 -13.04 18.13
CA ILE A 97 -24.55 -13.26 18.28
C ILE A 97 -24.29 -14.62 18.93
N PHE A 98 -25.07 -14.95 19.96
CA PHE A 98 -24.93 -16.21 20.68
C PHE A 98 -25.28 -17.41 19.79
N ASP A 99 -26.39 -17.32 19.04
CA ASP A 99 -26.76 -18.28 18.00
C ASP A 99 -25.61 -18.51 17.02
N ALA A 100 -25.05 -17.43 16.46
CA ALA A 100 -23.93 -17.50 15.53
C ALA A 100 -22.69 -18.17 16.15
N LEU A 101 -22.37 -17.89 17.41
CA LEU A 101 -21.26 -18.55 18.13
C LEU A 101 -21.50 -20.05 18.33
N LEU A 102 -22.71 -20.45 18.71
CA LEU A 102 -23.05 -21.86 18.89
C LEU A 102 -22.90 -22.63 17.57
N ARG A 103 -23.24 -22.03 16.43
CA ARG A 103 -23.00 -22.64 15.11
C ARG A 103 -21.51 -22.83 14.77
N PHE A 104 -20.59 -22.15 15.47
CA PHE A 104 -19.16 -22.44 15.34
C PHE A 104 -18.72 -23.64 16.17
N VAL A 105 -19.39 -23.86 17.31
CA VAL A 105 -19.13 -24.97 18.24
C VAL A 105 -19.71 -26.29 17.72
N HIS A 106 -20.85 -26.24 17.03
CA HIS A 106 -21.52 -27.42 16.49
C HIS A 106 -21.18 -27.61 15.00
N PRO A 107 -20.48 -28.71 14.63
CA PRO A 107 -20.02 -28.92 13.25
C PRO A 107 -21.18 -29.17 12.26
N ASP A 108 -22.29 -29.75 12.71
CA ASP A 108 -23.44 -30.11 11.87
C ASP A 108 -24.33 -28.91 11.52
N ARG A 109 -23.96 -27.70 11.98
CA ARG A 109 -24.75 -26.49 11.76
C ARG A 109 -24.11 -25.60 10.70
N PRO A 110 -24.91 -24.96 9.83
CA PRO A 110 -24.39 -24.08 8.80
C PRO A 110 -23.70 -22.87 9.43
N ARG A 111 -22.59 -22.44 8.83
CA ARG A 111 -21.85 -21.25 9.29
C ARG A 111 -22.75 -20.01 9.20
N PRO A 112 -22.70 -19.10 10.19
CA PRO A 112 -23.54 -17.92 10.19
C PRO A 112 -23.15 -16.95 9.05
N ALA A 113 -24.17 -16.35 8.42
CA ALA A 113 -23.95 -15.31 7.43
C ALA A 113 -23.58 -13.99 8.14
N ILE A 114 -22.43 -13.43 7.79
CA ILE A 114 -21.97 -12.15 8.33
C ILE A 114 -22.50 -11.03 7.44
N GLN A 115 -23.50 -10.29 7.93
CA GLN A 115 -24.20 -9.26 7.17
C GLN A 115 -23.55 -7.88 7.28
N SER A 116 -22.90 -7.58 8.41
CA SER A 116 -22.35 -6.26 8.68
C SER A 116 -21.03 -6.31 9.45
N PHE A 117 -20.25 -5.23 9.31
CA PHE A 117 -19.02 -5.03 10.06
C PHE A 117 -19.27 -4.96 11.57
N ALA A 118 -20.34 -4.28 12.00
CA ALA A 118 -20.70 -4.18 13.41
C ALA A 118 -21.04 -5.56 14.00
N PHE A 119 -21.72 -6.41 13.22
CA PHE A 119 -22.01 -7.78 13.63
C PHE A 119 -20.73 -8.62 13.75
N LEU A 120 -19.80 -8.50 12.79
CA LEU A 120 -18.49 -9.16 12.86
C LEU A 120 -17.68 -8.73 14.09
N ASP A 121 -17.61 -7.44 14.40
CA ASP A 121 -16.90 -6.91 15.57
C ASP A 121 -17.49 -7.47 16.87
N ALA A 122 -18.82 -7.48 16.98
CA ALA A 122 -19.52 -8.00 18.15
C ALA A 122 -19.35 -9.51 18.30
N LEU A 123 -19.33 -10.24 17.18
CA LEU A 123 -19.11 -11.68 17.15
C LEU A 123 -17.68 -12.07 17.51
N LEU A 124 -16.67 -11.37 17.00
CA LEU A 124 -15.26 -11.54 17.42
C LEU A 124 -15.07 -11.25 18.91
N ARG A 125 -15.69 -10.17 19.41
CA ARG A 125 -15.66 -9.82 20.84
C ARG A 125 -16.22 -10.94 21.71
N ALA A 126 -17.35 -11.51 21.29
CA ALA A 126 -17.98 -12.61 21.99
C ALA A 126 -17.15 -13.91 21.87
N ALA A 127 -16.62 -14.24 20.69
CA ALA A 127 -15.74 -15.38 20.48
C ALA A 127 -14.48 -15.31 21.37
N LYS A 128 -13.88 -14.12 21.50
CA LYS A 128 -12.75 -13.86 22.39
C LYS A 128 -13.13 -14.00 23.87
N LYS A 129 -14.25 -13.38 24.28
CA LYS A 129 -14.78 -13.46 25.65
C LYS A 129 -14.99 -14.92 26.10
N TYR A 130 -15.51 -15.75 25.19
CA TYR A 130 -15.77 -17.16 25.46
C TYR A 130 -14.62 -18.09 25.03
N ALA A 131 -13.49 -17.55 24.56
CA ALA A 131 -12.33 -18.31 24.07
C ALA A 131 -12.69 -19.43 23.07
N ILE A 132 -13.64 -19.21 22.16
CA ILE A 132 -14.04 -20.17 21.14
C ILE A 132 -13.05 -20.08 19.97
N GLN A 133 -11.94 -20.80 20.07
CA GLN A 133 -10.84 -20.75 19.09
C GLN A 133 -11.24 -21.10 17.65
N PRO A 134 -12.11 -22.11 17.39
CA PRO A 134 -12.60 -22.37 16.04
C PRO A 134 -13.31 -21.18 15.41
N ALA A 135 -14.09 -20.43 16.21
CA ALA A 135 -14.76 -19.22 15.74
C ALA A 135 -13.74 -18.11 15.45
N LEU A 136 -12.78 -17.86 16.33
CA LEU A 136 -11.76 -16.82 16.12
C LEU A 136 -10.98 -17.02 14.82
N ARG A 137 -10.54 -18.25 14.53
CA ARG A 137 -9.81 -18.56 13.28
C ARG A 137 -10.67 -18.33 12.03
N VAL A 138 -11.90 -18.83 12.02
CA VAL A 138 -12.78 -18.66 10.85
C VAL A 138 -13.16 -17.18 10.68
N LEU A 139 -13.46 -16.47 11.77
CA LEU A 139 -13.79 -15.04 11.70
C LEU A 139 -12.57 -14.19 11.30
N GLY A 140 -11.37 -14.55 11.75
CA GLY A 140 -10.13 -13.89 11.34
C GLY A 140 -9.88 -14.01 9.84
N THR A 141 -9.93 -15.23 9.28
CA THR A 141 -9.85 -15.41 7.82
C THR A 141 -10.93 -14.63 7.07
N MET A 142 -12.15 -14.51 7.62
CA MET A 142 -13.20 -13.69 7.03
C MET A 142 -12.88 -12.18 7.05
N VAL A 143 -12.20 -11.67 8.07
CA VAL A 143 -11.71 -10.28 8.10
C VAL A 143 -10.78 -10.05 6.91
N VAL A 144 -9.81 -10.94 6.70
CA VAL A 144 -8.83 -10.85 5.60
C VAL A 144 -9.51 -10.94 4.23
N HIS A 145 -10.42 -11.88 4.02
CA HIS A 145 -10.99 -12.11 2.69
C HIS A 145 -12.17 -11.21 2.33
N ARG A 146 -12.95 -10.71 3.30
CA ARG A 146 -14.17 -9.92 3.02
C ARG A 146 -14.05 -8.45 3.40
N VAL A 147 -13.40 -8.14 4.52
CA VAL A 147 -13.34 -6.77 5.04
C VAL A 147 -12.18 -6.02 4.42
N VAL A 148 -10.99 -6.62 4.46
CA VAL A 148 -9.74 -5.95 4.03
C VAL A 148 -9.76 -5.45 2.59
N PRO A 149 -10.32 -6.15 1.58
CA PRO A 149 -10.36 -5.62 0.21
C PRO A 149 -11.17 -4.32 0.06
N ASN A 150 -12.17 -4.12 0.93
CA ASN A 150 -13.06 -2.97 0.88
C ASN A 150 -12.65 -1.86 1.86
N LYS A 151 -12.18 -2.26 3.05
CA LYS A 151 -11.79 -1.37 4.15
C LYS A 151 -10.54 -1.90 4.87
N PRO A 152 -9.34 -1.75 4.29
CA PRO A 152 -8.11 -2.30 4.86
C PRO A 152 -7.82 -1.78 6.28
N LEU A 153 -8.02 -0.49 6.55
CA LEU A 153 -7.78 0.11 7.87
C LEU A 153 -8.74 -0.42 8.92
N ALA A 154 -10.05 -0.50 8.62
CA ALA A 154 -11.01 -1.12 9.51
C ALA A 154 -10.70 -2.62 9.77
N GLY A 155 -10.20 -3.35 8.77
CA GLY A 155 -9.71 -4.72 8.91
C GLY A 155 -8.52 -4.83 9.86
N PHE A 156 -7.51 -3.97 9.69
CA PHE A 156 -6.37 -3.86 10.60
C PHE A 156 -6.81 -3.53 12.03
N ALA A 157 -7.72 -2.56 12.20
CA ALA A 157 -8.27 -2.18 13.49
C ALA A 157 -9.03 -3.32 14.18
N LEU A 158 -9.74 -4.17 13.43
CA LEU A 158 -10.35 -5.39 13.96
C LEU A 158 -9.29 -6.39 14.41
N ALA A 159 -8.27 -6.64 13.59
CA ALA A 159 -7.21 -7.57 13.91
C ALA A 159 -6.50 -7.20 15.21
N VAL A 160 -6.15 -5.92 15.38
CA VAL A 160 -5.53 -5.42 16.62
C VAL A 160 -6.46 -5.55 17.83
N ARG A 161 -7.71 -5.07 17.74
CA ARG A 161 -8.65 -5.08 18.89
C ARG A 161 -8.93 -6.49 19.40
N HIS A 162 -9.01 -7.45 18.48
CA HIS A 162 -9.30 -8.84 18.83
C HIS A 162 -8.06 -9.70 19.06
N GLY A 163 -6.85 -9.21 18.75
CA GLY A 163 -5.61 -9.96 18.93
C GLY A 163 -5.46 -11.08 17.90
N LEU A 164 -5.88 -10.82 16.66
CA LEU A 164 -5.77 -11.74 15.53
C LEU A 164 -4.36 -11.63 14.94
N HIS A 165 -3.38 -12.22 15.62
CA HIS A 165 -1.96 -12.04 15.30
C HIS A 165 -1.58 -12.59 13.92
N ASP A 166 -2.15 -13.74 13.53
CA ASP A 166 -1.86 -14.39 12.25
C ASP A 166 -2.39 -13.54 11.07
N GLU A 167 -3.55 -12.93 11.25
CA GLU A 167 -4.17 -12.06 10.25
C GLU A 167 -3.67 -10.62 10.29
N LEU A 168 -3.03 -10.19 11.38
CA LEU A 168 -2.59 -8.81 11.58
C LEU A 168 -1.62 -8.38 10.49
N GLU A 169 -0.62 -9.21 10.17
CA GLU A 169 0.37 -8.89 9.14
C GLU A 169 -0.28 -8.79 7.75
N ALA A 170 -1.18 -9.73 7.42
CA ALA A 170 -1.91 -9.71 6.16
C ALA A 170 -2.78 -8.44 6.03
N THR A 171 -3.50 -8.07 7.09
CA THR A 171 -4.31 -6.84 7.10
C THR A 171 -3.44 -5.58 7.00
N ALA A 172 -2.31 -5.54 7.70
CA ALA A 172 -1.36 -4.43 7.66
C ALA A 172 -0.78 -4.23 6.27
N ARG A 173 -0.38 -5.31 5.59
CA ARG A 173 0.10 -5.27 4.20
C ARG A 173 -0.91 -4.64 3.26
N CYS A 174 -2.20 -4.94 3.43
CA CYS A 174 -3.24 -4.34 2.60
C CYS A 174 -3.46 -2.84 2.87
N THR A 175 -3.06 -2.32 4.04
CA THR A 175 -3.12 -0.88 4.32
C THR A 175 -2.16 -0.06 3.47
N LEU A 176 -1.09 -0.66 2.91
CA LEU A 176 -0.11 0.01 2.04
C LEU A 176 -0.73 0.62 0.77
N ALA A 177 -1.95 0.19 0.42
CA ALA A 177 -2.73 0.76 -0.68
C ALA A 177 -3.54 2.02 -0.30
N ILE A 178 -3.60 2.37 0.99
CA ILE A 178 -4.32 3.54 1.49
C ILE A 178 -3.32 4.67 1.76
N ASP A 179 -3.74 5.89 1.44
CA ASP A 179 -3.04 7.09 1.86
C ASP A 179 -3.34 7.37 3.33
N LEU A 180 -2.41 7.02 4.23
CA LEU A 180 -2.55 7.26 5.67
C LEU A 180 -2.62 8.74 6.06
N LEU A 181 -2.21 9.65 5.17
CA LEU A 181 -2.21 11.09 5.43
C LEU A 181 -3.56 11.74 5.10
N ALA A 182 -4.49 11.01 4.49
CA ALA A 182 -5.82 11.52 4.20
C ALA A 182 -6.65 11.70 5.49
N ALA A 183 -7.33 12.85 5.60
CA ALA A 183 -8.01 13.30 6.82
C ALA A 183 -9.04 12.30 7.40
N ASP A 184 -9.72 11.54 6.54
CA ASP A 184 -10.80 10.64 6.96
C ASP A 184 -10.33 9.29 7.52
N THR A 185 -9.04 8.94 7.34
CA THR A 185 -8.50 7.61 7.68
C THR A 185 -8.50 7.32 9.18
N PHE A 186 -8.29 8.33 10.02
CA PHE A 186 -8.18 8.16 11.47
C PHE A 186 -9.47 7.68 12.14
N ASN A 187 -10.63 7.92 11.52
CA ASN A 187 -11.92 7.47 12.06
C ASN A 187 -12.01 5.93 12.09
N GLU A 188 -11.38 5.23 11.13
CA GLU A 188 -11.39 3.77 11.09
C GLU A 188 -10.47 3.13 12.15
N LEU A 189 -9.47 3.88 12.62
CA LEU A 189 -8.54 3.46 13.67
C LEU A 189 -9.06 3.73 15.09
N LYS A 190 -10.31 4.18 15.24
CA LYS A 190 -10.89 4.46 16.55
C LYS A 190 -10.90 3.21 17.44
N GLY A 191 -10.29 3.32 18.61
CA GLY A 191 -10.18 2.24 19.59
C GLY A 191 -9.02 1.27 19.36
N VAL A 192 -8.16 1.54 18.38
CA VAL A 192 -6.83 0.91 18.26
C VAL A 192 -5.90 1.56 19.28
N GLN A 193 -5.06 0.77 19.95
CA GLN A 193 -4.10 1.32 20.90
C GLN A 193 -3.05 2.17 20.14
N PRO A 194 -2.62 3.33 20.69
CA PRO A 194 -1.67 4.22 20.01
C PRO A 194 -0.40 3.53 19.54
N PHE A 195 0.12 2.59 20.34
CA PHE A 195 1.27 1.75 20.00
C PHE A 195 1.16 1.09 18.61
N TRP A 196 0.01 0.51 18.27
CA TRP A 196 -0.19 -0.14 16.97
C TRP A 196 -0.32 0.86 15.82
N VAL A 197 -0.85 2.05 16.08
CA VAL A 197 -0.92 3.13 15.10
C VAL A 197 0.48 3.64 14.76
N THR A 198 1.31 3.89 15.78
CA THR A 198 2.71 4.31 15.59
C THR A 198 3.49 3.27 14.77
N ARG A 199 3.33 1.98 15.08
CA ARG A 199 3.96 0.90 14.31
C ARG A 199 3.47 0.84 12.87
N LEU A 200 2.17 1.02 12.63
CA LEU A 200 1.62 1.07 11.28
C LEU A 200 2.22 2.21 10.46
N VAL A 201 2.31 3.41 11.04
CA VAL A 201 2.91 4.59 10.38
C VAL A 201 4.40 4.38 10.12
N ALA A 202 5.15 3.86 11.10
CA ALA A 202 6.57 3.57 10.94
C ALA A 202 6.83 2.52 9.85
N MET A 203 5.98 1.48 9.76
CA MET A 203 6.03 0.48 8.70
C MET A 203 5.82 1.11 7.31
N HIS A 204 4.79 1.97 7.17
CA HIS A 204 4.52 2.69 5.93
C HIS A 204 5.69 3.59 5.53
N HIS A 205 6.23 4.35 6.48
CA HIS A 205 7.36 5.24 6.24
C HIS A 205 8.60 4.47 5.77
N ARG A 206 9.02 3.43 6.51
CA ARG A 206 10.18 2.61 6.13
C ARG A 206 10.04 2.00 4.74
N ARG A 207 8.86 1.43 4.45
CA ARG A 207 8.59 0.85 3.12
C ARG A 207 8.57 1.92 2.03
N SER A 208 7.96 3.07 2.30
CA SER A 208 7.93 4.20 1.38
C SER A 208 9.33 4.68 1.02
N THR A 209 10.19 4.88 2.02
CA THR A 209 11.59 5.27 1.82
C THR A 209 12.33 4.23 0.98
N ALA A 210 12.24 2.95 1.33
CA ALA A 210 12.90 1.89 0.58
C ALA A 210 12.40 1.79 -0.88
N ALA A 211 11.08 1.90 -1.11
CA ALA A 211 10.51 1.88 -2.46
C ALA A 211 10.94 3.10 -3.28
N GLN A 212 11.00 4.28 -2.66
CA GLN A 212 11.50 5.49 -3.30
C GLN A 212 12.98 5.37 -3.68
N LEU A 213 13.81 4.75 -2.84
CA LEU A 213 15.22 4.48 -3.16
C LEU A 213 15.37 3.59 -4.39
N ILE A 214 14.55 2.54 -4.52
CA ILE A 214 14.53 1.68 -5.72
C ILE A 214 14.22 2.52 -6.98
N VAL A 215 13.18 3.36 -6.93
CA VAL A 215 12.81 4.23 -8.05
C VAL A 215 13.92 5.25 -8.40
N ARG A 216 14.54 5.88 -7.39
CA ARG A 216 15.66 6.83 -7.60
C ARG A 216 16.85 6.14 -8.23
N ARG A 217 17.19 4.93 -7.78
CA ARG A 217 18.28 4.16 -8.33
C ARG A 217 18.08 3.81 -9.80
N ILE A 218 16.89 3.37 -10.18
CA ILE A 218 16.57 3.10 -11.58
C ILE A 218 16.69 4.39 -12.40
N HIS A 219 16.27 5.53 -11.83
CA HIS A 219 16.43 6.84 -12.46
C HIS A 219 17.90 7.22 -12.66
N GLU A 220 18.76 7.01 -11.66
CA GLU A 220 20.20 7.25 -11.73
C GLU A 220 20.89 6.37 -12.77
N VAL A 221 20.59 5.07 -12.78
CA VAL A 221 21.13 4.11 -13.75
C VAL A 221 20.71 4.47 -15.18
N ALA A 222 19.43 4.81 -15.38
CA ALA A 222 18.94 5.29 -16.67
C ALA A 222 19.66 6.56 -17.14
N ASN A 223 19.89 7.51 -16.23
CA ASN A 223 20.55 8.77 -16.57
C ASN A 223 22.05 8.60 -16.83
N SER A 224 22.75 7.76 -16.05
CA SER A 224 24.19 7.56 -16.20
C SER A 224 24.54 6.90 -17.52
N GLU A 225 23.76 5.89 -17.94
CA GLU A 225 23.94 5.26 -19.25
C GLU A 225 23.65 6.23 -20.39
N ALA A 226 22.56 6.98 -20.31
CA ALA A 226 22.24 7.93 -21.36
C ALA A 226 23.26 9.07 -21.46
N GLN A 227 23.83 9.51 -20.33
CA GLN A 227 24.96 10.45 -20.33
C GLN A 227 26.19 9.85 -21.04
N TRP A 228 26.48 8.57 -20.80
CA TRP A 228 27.55 7.86 -21.50
C TRP A 228 27.29 7.77 -23.02
N TYR A 229 26.08 7.38 -23.44
CA TYR A 229 25.72 7.33 -24.87
C TYR A 229 25.80 8.71 -25.52
N ALA A 230 25.28 9.75 -24.86
CA ALA A 230 25.36 11.13 -25.34
C ALA A 230 26.82 11.57 -25.54
N ALA A 231 27.72 11.20 -24.60
CA ALA A 231 29.15 11.47 -24.73
C ALA A 231 29.80 10.71 -25.90
N VAL A 232 29.42 9.44 -26.13
CA VAL A 232 29.93 8.63 -27.25
C VAL A 232 29.49 9.22 -28.60
N LEU A 233 28.22 9.59 -28.75
CA LEU A 233 27.69 10.18 -29.99
C LEU A 233 28.35 11.51 -30.29
N LYS A 234 28.53 12.36 -29.26
CA LYS A 234 29.24 13.63 -29.41
C LYS A 234 30.68 13.41 -29.90
N LYS A 235 31.35 12.34 -29.46
CA LYS A 235 32.69 11.97 -29.96
C LYS A 235 32.65 11.48 -31.41
N LEU A 236 31.64 10.70 -31.81
CA LEU A 236 31.46 10.25 -33.19
C LEU A 236 31.16 11.42 -34.14
N ASP A 237 30.28 12.35 -33.74
CA ASP A 237 29.98 13.56 -34.52
C ASP A 237 31.22 14.45 -34.67
N MET A 238 32.00 14.62 -33.59
CA MET A 238 33.28 15.33 -33.65
C MET A 238 34.29 14.63 -34.58
N ALA A 239 34.33 13.30 -34.58
CA ALA A 239 35.22 12.53 -35.46
C ALA A 239 34.80 12.67 -36.94
N ALA A 240 33.50 12.55 -37.24
CA ALA A 240 32.96 12.75 -38.59
C ALA A 240 33.20 14.20 -39.09
N ALA A 241 33.05 15.19 -38.22
CA ALA A 241 33.38 16.58 -38.55
C ALA A 241 34.88 16.78 -38.85
N ARG A 242 35.77 16.10 -38.13
CA ARG A 242 37.22 16.11 -38.38
C ARG A 242 37.55 15.45 -39.73
N GLU A 243 36.92 14.33 -40.06
CA GLU A 243 37.10 13.65 -41.35
C GLU A 243 36.62 14.51 -42.52
N LYS A 244 35.46 15.16 -42.37
CA LYS A 244 34.96 16.13 -43.36
C LYS A 244 35.91 17.32 -43.52
N LYS A 245 36.47 17.85 -42.43
CA LYS A 245 37.47 18.92 -42.48
C LYS A 245 38.75 18.47 -43.19
N ALA A 246 39.25 17.27 -42.88
CA ALA A 246 40.44 16.70 -43.50
C ALA A 246 40.25 16.49 -45.02
N THR A 247 39.11 15.93 -45.44
CA THR A 247 38.79 15.75 -46.87
C THR A 247 38.66 17.07 -47.60
N THR A 248 38.04 18.09 -47.00
CA THR A 248 38.00 19.44 -47.60
C THR A 248 39.39 20.10 -47.67
N ALA A 249 40.27 19.85 -46.70
CA ALA A 249 41.64 20.36 -46.73
C ALA A 249 42.48 19.68 -47.82
N ILE A 250 42.32 18.37 -48.01
CA ILE A 250 42.97 17.62 -49.10
C ILE A 250 42.45 18.09 -50.47
N ALA A 251 41.13 18.30 -50.60
CA ALA A 251 40.53 18.84 -51.83
C ALA A 251 41.02 20.27 -52.12
N ALA A 252 41.13 21.12 -51.09
CA ALA A 252 41.68 22.47 -51.24
C ALA A 252 43.18 22.46 -51.62
N ALA A 253 43.97 21.58 -51.01
CA ALA A 253 45.39 21.43 -51.33
C ALA A 253 45.62 20.90 -52.75
N SER A 254 44.80 19.95 -53.22
CA SER A 254 44.85 19.47 -54.61
C SER A 254 44.41 20.55 -55.60
N ALA A 255 43.35 21.30 -55.32
CA ALA A 255 42.94 22.44 -56.14
C ALA A 255 44.01 23.54 -56.19
N ALA A 256 44.68 23.83 -55.06
CA ALA A 256 45.79 24.78 -55.03
C ALA A 256 47.01 24.30 -55.83
N LYS A 257 47.27 22.99 -55.85
CA LYS A 257 48.33 22.38 -56.66
C LYS A 257 47.99 22.41 -58.16
N GLU A 258 46.72 22.20 -58.53
CA GLU A 258 46.23 22.36 -59.91
C GLU A 258 46.23 23.83 -60.36
N ALA A 259 46.01 24.77 -59.44
CA ALA A 259 46.10 26.21 -59.67
C ALA A 259 47.55 26.74 -59.66
N GLY A 260 48.56 25.87 -59.52
CA GLY A 260 49.97 26.23 -59.50
C GLY A 260 50.47 26.81 -60.82
N ASP A 261 50.38 28.14 -60.93
CA ASP A 261 51.47 28.99 -61.41
C ASP A 261 52.63 28.83 -60.42
N PHE A 262 53.56 27.94 -60.78
CA PHE A 262 54.72 27.55 -59.99
C PHE A 262 55.80 28.64 -60.10
N LYS A 263 55.74 29.65 -59.24
CA LYS A 263 56.91 30.52 -58.98
C LYS A 263 57.78 29.86 -57.93
N GLU A 264 58.92 29.33 -58.39
CA GLU A 264 60.09 29.04 -57.55
C GLU A 264 60.37 30.24 -56.65
N LEU A 265 60.36 30.01 -55.34
CA LEU A 265 60.75 30.98 -54.32
C LEU A 265 61.95 30.37 -53.59
N GLU A 266 63.11 30.90 -53.98
CA GLU A 266 64.41 30.65 -53.36
C GLU A 266 64.41 31.11 -51.90
N ASP A 267 64.99 30.23 -51.06
CA ASP A 267 65.79 30.47 -49.86
C ASP A 267 65.68 31.84 -49.18
N SER A 268 65.04 31.85 -48.01
CA SER A 268 65.16 32.92 -47.02
C SER A 268 65.08 32.31 -45.62
N ASP A 269 66.24 31.92 -45.11
CA ASP A 269 66.50 31.69 -43.69
C ASP A 269 66.18 32.96 -42.89
N SER A 270 65.26 32.90 -41.91
CA SER A 270 65.27 33.84 -40.79
C SER A 270 64.52 33.33 -39.57
N GLU A 271 65.28 33.24 -38.48
CA GLU A 271 64.92 33.57 -37.10
C GLU A 271 63.78 32.81 -36.42
N TYR A 272 64.22 31.80 -35.69
CA TYR A 272 63.59 31.20 -34.52
C TYR A 272 63.62 32.23 -33.38
N ASP A 273 62.50 32.89 -33.10
CA ASP A 273 62.39 33.80 -31.95
C ASP A 273 61.58 33.16 -30.81
N SER A 274 62.16 33.25 -29.62
CA SER A 274 61.69 32.62 -28.38
C SER A 274 60.62 33.50 -27.75
N MET A 275 59.48 32.92 -27.39
CA MET A 275 58.49 33.61 -26.56
C MET A 275 58.25 32.83 -25.27
N ASP A 276 58.67 33.49 -24.19
CA ASP A 276 58.47 33.15 -22.79
C ASP A 276 56.98 33.12 -22.42
N ILE A 277 56.62 32.14 -21.59
CA ILE A 277 55.28 31.98 -21.02
C ILE A 277 55.31 32.56 -19.60
N GLU A 278 54.74 33.75 -19.43
CA GLU A 278 54.46 34.32 -18.10
C GLU A 278 53.21 33.67 -17.49
N SER A 279 53.40 33.09 -16.31
CA SER A 279 52.40 32.58 -15.39
C SER A 279 51.79 33.73 -14.60
N SER A 280 50.47 33.92 -14.70
CA SER A 280 49.71 34.85 -13.85
C SER A 280 48.98 34.10 -12.73
N ASP A 281 49.34 34.44 -11.50
CA ASP A 281 48.70 34.03 -10.25
C ASP A 281 47.27 34.60 -10.13
N ILE A 282 46.32 33.76 -9.70
CA ILE A 282 44.98 34.18 -9.29
C ILE A 282 44.88 34.00 -7.78
N ASP A 283 44.82 35.15 -7.11
CA ASP A 283 44.57 35.34 -5.69
C ASP A 283 43.10 35.01 -5.36
N THR A 284 42.87 34.13 -4.39
CA THR A 284 41.53 33.84 -3.85
C THR A 284 41.59 33.86 -2.33
N THR A 285 41.36 35.03 -1.76
CA THR A 285 41.03 35.21 -0.33
C THR A 285 39.58 35.63 -0.22
N THR A 286 38.74 34.74 0.31
CA THR A 286 37.39 35.08 0.79
C THR A 286 37.04 34.12 1.92
N GLU A 287 37.24 34.57 3.16
CA GLU A 287 36.59 34.01 4.34
C GLU A 287 35.13 34.48 4.39
N PRO A 288 34.23 33.65 4.93
CA PRO A 288 33.35 34.21 5.95
C PRO A 288 33.10 33.28 7.15
N ASP A 289 33.19 33.90 8.33
CA ASP A 289 32.26 33.83 9.47
C ASP A 289 31.70 32.46 9.89
N GLU A 290 32.29 31.92 10.97
CA GLU A 290 31.70 30.86 11.78
C GLU A 290 30.63 31.44 12.73
N GLY A 291 29.39 31.42 12.24
CA GLY A 291 28.18 31.57 13.07
C GLY A 291 27.78 30.22 13.67
N THR A 292 27.81 30.17 15.00
CA THR A 292 27.32 29.09 15.86
C THR A 292 25.86 28.71 15.58
N ASP A 293 25.62 27.44 15.22
CA ASP A 293 24.31 26.80 15.37
C ASP A 293 24.47 25.41 16.00
N THR A 294 23.73 25.22 17.09
CA THR A 294 23.60 23.99 17.85
C THR A 294 22.93 22.90 17.01
N GLU A 295 23.72 21.92 16.57
CA GLU A 295 23.23 20.64 16.04
C GLU A 295 22.46 19.89 17.13
N ALA A 296 21.14 19.93 17.05
CA ALA A 296 20.34 18.81 17.54
C ALA A 296 20.64 17.63 16.63
N THR A 297 21.32 16.62 17.18
CA THR A 297 21.55 15.35 16.52
C THR A 297 20.20 14.68 16.24
N GLU A 298 19.62 14.97 15.07
CA GLU A 298 18.74 14.04 14.39
C GLU A 298 19.60 12.82 14.05
N GLU A 299 19.71 11.89 15.00
CA GLU A 299 20.17 10.53 14.73
C GLU A 299 19.14 9.94 13.77
N GLU A 300 19.36 10.19 12.48
CA GLU A 300 18.56 9.69 11.39
C GLU A 300 18.43 8.18 11.58
N LEU A 301 17.20 7.75 11.85
CA LEU A 301 16.75 6.38 11.72
C LEU A 301 16.83 6.01 10.23
N GLU A 302 18.05 5.99 9.69
CA GLU A 302 18.32 5.47 8.37
C GLU A 302 17.87 4.01 8.39
N PRO A 303 16.92 3.62 7.53
CA PRO A 303 16.48 2.25 7.49
C PRO A 303 17.68 1.41 7.05
N ASN A 304 18.21 0.59 7.98
CA ASN A 304 19.24 -0.42 7.73
C ASN A 304 18.67 -1.54 6.84
N VAL A 305 18.34 -1.18 5.60
CA VAL A 305 17.95 -2.08 4.53
C VAL A 305 19.24 -2.30 3.75
N SER A 306 19.86 -3.47 3.92
CA SER A 306 21.01 -3.86 3.11
C SER A 306 20.57 -3.91 1.63
N LEU A 307 20.99 -2.89 0.88
CA LEU A 307 20.63 -2.66 -0.52
C LEU A 307 21.63 -3.30 -1.51
N ASP A 308 22.55 -4.13 -1.02
CA ASP A 308 23.64 -4.75 -1.78
C ASP A 308 23.16 -5.78 -2.83
N GLY A 309 21.89 -6.20 -2.76
CA GLY A 309 21.32 -7.16 -3.70
C GLY A 309 21.17 -6.63 -5.14
N ILE A 310 20.96 -5.32 -5.30
CA ILE A 310 20.63 -4.72 -6.60
C ILE A 310 21.90 -4.46 -7.44
N THR A 311 23.08 -4.31 -6.81
CA THR A 311 24.37 -4.09 -7.54
C THR A 311 25.00 -5.38 -8.05
N ARG A 312 24.64 -6.55 -7.50
CA ARG A 312 25.26 -7.83 -7.87
C ARG A 312 24.74 -8.48 -9.14
N ALA A 313 23.70 -7.93 -9.76
CA ALA A 313 23.26 -8.39 -11.08
C ALA A 313 24.11 -7.77 -12.19
N ALA A 314 25.38 -8.16 -12.25
CA ALA A 314 26.36 -7.72 -13.25
C ALA A 314 25.97 -8.09 -14.71
N ASP A 315 24.90 -8.86 -14.92
CA ASP A 315 24.54 -9.42 -16.23
C ASP A 315 23.29 -8.80 -16.89
N VAL A 316 22.60 -7.85 -16.24
CA VAL A 316 21.43 -7.22 -16.88
C VAL A 316 21.89 -6.01 -17.68
N LYS A 317 21.97 -6.20 -19.00
CA LYS A 317 22.13 -5.13 -19.98
C LYS A 317 21.01 -4.12 -19.76
N VAL A 318 21.35 -2.98 -19.16
CA VAL A 318 20.38 -1.94 -18.88
C VAL A 318 19.86 -1.40 -20.22
N PRO A 319 18.54 -1.21 -20.36
CA PRO A 319 17.95 -0.61 -21.54
C PRO A 319 18.52 0.79 -21.77
N VAL A 320 18.94 1.07 -23.01
CA VAL A 320 19.24 2.44 -23.40
C VAL A 320 17.92 3.19 -23.48
N LEU A 321 17.59 3.90 -22.40
CA LEU A 321 16.44 4.79 -22.34
C LEU A 321 16.77 6.06 -23.13
N TRP A 322 16.61 6.00 -24.46
CA TRP A 322 16.79 7.17 -25.32
C TRP A 322 15.56 7.37 -26.21
N CYS A 323 15.15 8.63 -26.34
CA CYS A 323 14.18 9.11 -27.30
C CYS A 323 14.84 10.10 -28.29
N GLU A 324 14.67 9.87 -29.59
CA GLU A 324 15.18 10.74 -30.65
C GLU A 324 14.34 12.01 -30.86
N GLY A 325 13.14 12.07 -30.27
CA GLY A 325 12.20 13.17 -30.44
C GLY A 325 12.79 14.54 -30.06
N SER A 326 12.61 15.53 -30.94
CA SER A 326 13.16 16.88 -30.79
C SER A 326 12.78 17.55 -29.46
N GLY A 327 11.56 17.34 -28.99
CA GLY A 327 11.08 17.89 -27.71
C GLY A 327 11.70 17.25 -26.48
N CYS A 328 12.28 16.06 -26.56
CA CYS A 328 12.89 15.40 -25.41
C CYS A 328 14.26 15.98 -25.07
N ARG A 329 15.08 16.33 -26.09
CA ARG A 329 16.43 16.88 -25.89
C ARG A 329 16.45 18.20 -25.11
N THR A 330 15.39 18.99 -25.19
CA THR A 330 15.29 20.29 -24.50
C THR A 330 15.09 20.16 -23.00
N TYR A 331 14.38 19.12 -22.54
CA TYR A 331 13.95 19.00 -21.14
C TYR A 331 14.71 17.94 -20.34
N ALA A 332 15.27 16.95 -21.02
CA ALA A 332 15.95 15.83 -20.39
C ALA A 332 17.00 15.22 -21.34
N PRO A 333 18.29 15.58 -21.21
CA PRO A 333 19.33 15.06 -22.09
C PRO A 333 19.63 13.56 -21.87
N SER A 334 19.10 12.96 -20.78
CA SER A 334 19.52 11.64 -20.31
C SER A 334 18.39 10.60 -20.15
N ALA A 335 17.13 10.92 -20.43
CA ALA A 335 16.09 9.90 -20.47
C ALA A 335 14.84 10.42 -21.19
N PRO A 336 13.95 9.53 -21.65
CA PRO A 336 12.66 9.90 -22.23
C PRO A 336 11.85 10.74 -21.25
N LEU A 337 11.18 11.77 -21.75
CA LEU A 337 10.40 12.69 -20.92
C LEU A 337 9.31 11.97 -20.10
N TRP A 338 8.70 10.92 -20.66
CA TRP A 338 7.70 10.11 -19.96
C TRP A 338 8.26 9.46 -18.69
N PHE A 339 9.52 9.03 -18.74
CA PHE A 339 10.19 8.33 -17.63
C PHE A 339 10.46 9.31 -16.48
N HIS A 340 10.95 10.52 -16.78
CA HIS A 340 11.09 11.57 -15.75
C HIS A 340 9.75 11.97 -15.12
N ILE A 341 8.69 12.06 -15.93
CA ILE A 341 7.33 12.31 -15.44
C ILE A 341 6.88 11.16 -14.53
N TRP A 342 7.13 9.92 -14.92
CA TRP A 342 6.82 8.73 -14.13
C TRP A 342 7.59 8.76 -12.81
N VAL A 343 8.92 8.89 -12.80
CA VAL A 343 9.75 8.96 -11.58
C VAL A 343 9.21 10.00 -10.60
N ARG A 344 9.02 11.25 -11.06
CA ARG A 344 8.54 12.34 -10.19
C ARG A 344 7.16 12.03 -9.59
N ARG A 345 6.26 11.42 -10.35
CA ARG A 345 4.92 11.04 -9.85
C ARG A 345 4.98 9.81 -8.96
N ALA A 346 5.80 8.83 -9.30
CA ALA A 346 5.97 7.59 -8.57
C ALA A 346 6.51 7.87 -7.18
N LEU A 347 7.50 8.76 -7.04
CA LEU A 347 8.02 9.18 -5.73
C LEU A 347 6.93 9.78 -4.82
N ARG A 348 6.04 10.62 -5.38
CA ARG A 348 4.91 11.19 -4.62
C ARG A 348 3.86 10.14 -4.28
N GLU A 349 3.55 9.25 -5.21
CA GLU A 349 2.57 8.20 -4.98
C GLU A 349 3.08 7.20 -3.93
N LEU A 350 4.34 6.78 -4.01
CA LEU A 350 4.98 5.91 -3.02
C LEU A 350 5.11 6.54 -1.64
N TYR A 351 5.22 7.88 -1.57
CA TYR A 351 5.15 8.62 -0.30
C TYR A 351 3.83 8.37 0.43
N CYS A 352 2.70 8.43 -0.30
CA CYS A 352 1.37 8.20 0.28
C CYS A 352 0.98 6.72 0.36
N ARG A 353 1.33 5.93 -0.66
CA ARG A 353 0.90 4.55 -0.89
C ARG A 353 2.09 3.71 -1.35
N PRO A 354 2.85 3.12 -0.42
CA PRO A 354 4.09 2.38 -0.71
C PRO A 354 3.83 0.98 -1.31
N ARG A 355 3.13 0.94 -2.45
CA ARG A 355 2.77 -0.28 -3.19
C ARG A 355 3.21 -0.14 -4.64
N SER A 356 3.76 -1.19 -5.22
CA SER A 356 4.19 -1.19 -6.62
C SER A 356 3.00 -1.03 -7.58
N ASP A 357 1.89 -1.76 -7.33
CA ASP A 357 0.70 -1.77 -8.18
C ASP A 357 0.14 -0.37 -8.48
N THR A 358 0.33 0.63 -7.62
CA THR A 358 -0.17 2.00 -7.87
C THR A 358 0.61 2.68 -8.99
N ILE A 359 1.95 2.61 -8.94
CA ILE A 359 2.86 3.30 -9.87
C ILE A 359 3.17 2.49 -11.14
N PHE A 360 2.98 1.16 -11.10
CA PHE A 360 3.14 0.26 -12.23
C PHE A 360 1.80 -0.07 -12.92
N SER A 361 0.68 0.53 -12.49
CA SER A 361 -0.62 0.31 -13.14
C SER A 361 -0.70 0.93 -14.54
N HIS A 362 -1.43 0.26 -15.44
CA HIS A 362 -1.67 0.77 -16.79
C HIS A 362 -2.27 2.20 -16.82
N PRO A 363 -3.27 2.56 -15.98
CA PRO A 363 -3.77 3.94 -15.92
C PRO A 363 -2.70 4.96 -15.50
N PHE A 364 -1.77 4.59 -14.61
CA PHE A 364 -0.69 5.46 -14.17
C PHE A 364 0.30 5.74 -15.31
N TYR A 365 0.74 4.69 -16.02
CA TYR A 365 1.59 4.83 -17.20
C TYR A 365 0.91 5.63 -18.31
N ALA A 366 -0.33 5.29 -18.66
CA ALA A 366 -1.10 6.00 -19.68
C ALA A 366 -1.25 7.49 -19.35
N SER A 367 -1.34 7.85 -18.06
CA SER A 367 -1.36 9.25 -17.63
C SER A 367 -0.01 9.95 -17.83
N CYS A 368 1.11 9.27 -17.53
CA CYS A 368 2.45 9.80 -17.74
C CYS A 368 2.78 9.97 -19.22
N LEU A 369 2.47 8.96 -20.05
CA LEU A 369 2.65 8.98 -21.51
C LEU A 369 1.84 10.08 -22.18
N ARG A 370 0.54 10.21 -21.83
CA ARG A 370 -0.30 11.32 -22.35
C ARG A 370 0.27 12.69 -22.01
N LYS A 371 0.88 12.86 -20.84
CA LYS A 371 1.52 14.11 -20.46
C LYS A 371 2.80 14.36 -21.26
N ALA A 372 3.62 13.32 -21.46
CA ALA A 372 4.85 13.40 -22.24
C ALA A 372 4.59 13.69 -23.73
N ARG A 373 3.57 13.05 -24.31
CA ARG A 373 3.19 13.18 -25.73
C ARG A 373 2.84 14.62 -26.12
N LYS A 374 2.37 15.45 -25.18
CA LYS A 374 2.14 16.89 -25.43
C LYS A 374 3.42 17.65 -25.77
N THR A 375 4.58 17.10 -25.47
CA THR A 375 5.89 17.73 -25.66
C THR A 375 6.79 16.93 -26.61
N CYS A 376 6.65 15.60 -26.66
CA CYS A 376 7.52 14.71 -27.42
C CYS A 376 6.72 13.51 -27.95
N ASP A 377 6.48 13.44 -29.27
CA ASP A 377 5.66 12.37 -29.88
C ASP A 377 6.33 10.98 -29.85
N GLY A 378 7.66 10.92 -29.99
CA GLY A 378 8.43 9.67 -29.99
C GLY A 378 8.63 9.00 -28.62
N CYS A 379 8.19 9.63 -27.52
CA CYS A 379 8.30 9.05 -26.18
C CYS A 379 7.54 7.73 -26.03
N THR A 380 6.47 7.55 -26.81
CA THR A 380 5.60 6.37 -26.70
C THR A 380 6.30 5.11 -27.20
N ASP A 381 7.11 5.22 -28.25
CA ASP A 381 7.78 4.07 -28.87
C ASP A 381 8.82 3.47 -27.92
N ASN A 382 9.55 4.33 -27.19
CA ASN A 382 10.50 3.88 -26.18
C ASN A 382 9.84 3.12 -25.02
N TYR A 383 8.62 3.49 -24.62
CA TYR A 383 7.90 2.76 -23.57
C TYR A 383 7.56 1.33 -23.99
N LEU A 384 7.27 1.11 -25.28
CA LEU A 384 6.95 -0.22 -25.83
C LEU A 384 8.17 -1.13 -25.97
N ASP A 385 9.38 -0.65 -25.67
CA ASP A 385 10.59 -1.46 -25.72
C ASP A 385 10.53 -2.58 -24.65
N PRO A 386 10.68 -3.86 -25.04
CA PRO A 386 10.65 -4.99 -24.11
C PRO A 386 11.68 -4.89 -22.99
N THR A 387 12.84 -4.28 -23.26
CA THR A 387 13.92 -4.14 -22.28
C THR A 387 13.53 -3.14 -21.18
N VAL A 388 12.82 -2.07 -21.53
CA VAL A 388 12.26 -1.10 -20.57
C VAL A 388 11.22 -1.78 -19.69
N HIS A 389 10.34 -2.59 -20.27
CA HIS A 389 9.37 -3.36 -19.49
C HIS A 389 10.02 -4.36 -18.53
N ALA A 390 11.10 -5.03 -18.95
CA ALA A 390 11.85 -5.92 -18.07
C ALA A 390 12.48 -5.18 -16.87
N LEU A 391 13.04 -3.98 -17.11
CA LEU A 391 13.55 -3.12 -16.04
C LEU A 391 12.44 -2.70 -15.06
N LEU A 392 11.27 -2.31 -15.57
CA LEU A 392 10.13 -1.89 -14.75
C LEU A 392 9.53 -3.06 -13.97
N GLU A 393 9.41 -4.26 -14.55
CA GLU A 393 8.89 -5.42 -13.83
C GLU A 393 9.86 -5.84 -12.72
N ARG A 394 11.17 -5.80 -12.96
CA ARG A 394 12.16 -6.03 -11.90
C ARG A 394 12.03 -5.04 -10.74
N ALA A 395 11.88 -3.76 -11.06
CA ALA A 395 11.66 -2.73 -10.06
C ALA A 395 10.42 -2.98 -9.21
N LYS A 396 9.34 -3.43 -9.85
CA LYS A 396 8.10 -3.79 -9.22
C LYS A 396 8.28 -5.00 -8.29
N GLU A 397 8.96 -6.06 -8.75
CA GLU A 397 9.31 -7.24 -7.93
C GLU A 397 10.14 -6.84 -6.71
N GLU A 398 11.15 -5.98 -6.87
CA GLU A 398 11.97 -5.50 -5.76
C GLU A 398 11.15 -4.71 -4.73
N ILE A 399 10.22 -3.85 -5.19
CA ILE A 399 9.30 -3.13 -4.30
C ILE A 399 8.34 -4.08 -3.59
N ASP A 400 7.86 -5.13 -4.27
CA ASP A 400 6.94 -6.11 -3.69
C ASP A 400 7.62 -6.97 -2.61
N LEU A 401 8.91 -7.31 -2.81
CA LEU A 401 9.75 -8.05 -1.87
C LEU A 401 10.17 -7.27 -0.62
N LEU A 402 9.93 -5.95 -0.57
CA LEU A 402 10.21 -5.17 0.64
C LEU A 402 9.49 -5.77 1.86
N PRO A 403 10.11 -5.76 3.05
CA PRO A 403 9.50 -6.34 4.26
C PRO A 403 8.25 -5.58 4.71
N VAL A 404 7.38 -6.27 5.44
CA VAL A 404 6.15 -5.75 6.06
C VAL A 404 6.10 -6.20 7.52
N ASP A 405 7.17 -5.92 8.25
CA ASP A 405 7.32 -6.43 9.61
C ASP A 405 6.79 -5.39 10.59
N LEU A 406 5.62 -5.68 11.20
CA LEU A 406 5.08 -4.87 12.29
C LEU A 406 5.70 -5.22 13.65
N GLN A 407 6.22 -6.44 13.80
CA GLN A 407 6.66 -6.95 15.10
C GLN A 407 8.08 -6.51 15.46
N THR A 408 8.94 -6.33 14.45
CA THR A 408 10.35 -5.94 14.59
C THR A 408 10.55 -4.43 14.76
N LEU A 409 9.47 -3.65 14.67
CA LEU A 409 9.51 -2.21 14.88
C LEU A 409 9.61 -1.92 16.39
N PRO A 410 10.49 -0.99 16.81
CA PRO A 410 10.65 -0.62 18.21
C PRO A 410 9.34 -0.15 18.86
#